data_AF-A0A959FPY5-F1
#
_entry.id   AF-A0A959FPY5-F1
#
_cell.length_a   1.000
_cell.length_b   1.000
_cell.length_c   1.000
_cell.angle_alpha   90.00
_cell.angle_beta   90.00
_cell.angle_gamma   90.00
#
_symmetry.space_group_name_H-M   'P 1'
#
loop_
_entity.id
_entity.type
_entity.pdbx_description
1 polymer ?
#
loop_
_entity_poly.entity_id
_entity_poly.type
_entity_poly.pdbx_seq_one_letter_code
_entity_poly.pdbx_strand_id
1 'polypeptide(L)'
;ILEGGKGDIMVPTAHIFEGTADNYPFDNDLHEADFQGFGLEVREGPMITVMGTSLQNRDILRFFLKSSWKAIGLEMEGAHYQKAIQAASKIRHSVDPGVVIRYAYYASDNPLITGHTLASGSLGIEGVAPTYLITQVMLNRILAPRPVQAPAS
;
A
#
# COMPACT_ATOMS: atom_id res chain seq x y z
N ILE A 1 -3.97 11.56 3.65
CA ILE A 1 -4.91 10.61 3.00
C ILE A 1 -5.82 10.06 4.11
N LEU A 2 -7.12 10.34 4.20
CA LEU A 2 -8.05 11.20 3.45
C LEU A 2 -7.69 12.69 3.51
N GLU A 3 -6.52 13.02 2.98
CA GLU A 3 -5.85 14.33 2.91
C GLU A 3 -4.85 14.38 1.75
N GLY A 4 -4.58 13.27 1.04
CA GLY A 4 -3.65 13.28 -0.09
C GLY A 4 -4.40 13.23 -1.40
N GLY A 5 -3.74 13.76 -2.42
CA GLY A 5 -4.25 13.96 -3.75
C GLY A 5 -4.31 12.65 -4.54
N LYS A 6 -5.05 12.71 -5.65
CA LYS A 6 -4.98 11.68 -6.67
C LYS A 6 -3.57 11.67 -7.26
N GLY A 7 -2.97 10.48 -7.37
CA GLY A 7 -1.59 10.29 -7.83
C GLY A 7 -0.53 10.20 -6.74
N ASP A 8 -0.87 10.45 -5.48
CA ASP A 8 0.05 10.25 -4.34
C ASP A 8 0.45 8.78 -4.20
N ILE A 9 1.68 8.53 -3.76
CA ILE A 9 2.21 7.19 -3.55
C ILE A 9 2.08 6.81 -2.06
N MET A 10 1.64 5.58 -1.81
CA MET A 10 1.54 5.00 -0.48
C MET A 10 2.46 3.80 -0.38
N VAL A 11 3.37 3.82 0.59
CA VAL A 11 4.30 2.73 0.89
C VAL A 11 3.85 2.09 2.22
N PRO A 12 3.22 0.91 2.19
CA PRO A 12 2.69 0.33 3.41
C PRO A 12 3.79 -0.24 4.31
N THR A 13 3.56 -0.15 5.62
CA THR A 13 4.33 -0.88 6.65
C THR A 13 3.53 -2.05 7.26
N ALA A 14 2.22 -2.06 7.03
CA ALA A 14 1.32 -3.11 7.47
C ALA A 14 0.03 -3.12 6.62
N HIS A 15 -0.64 -4.26 6.59
CA HIS A 15 -2.02 -4.39 6.13
C HIS A 15 -2.94 -4.77 7.30
N ILE A 16 -3.94 -3.94 7.55
CA ILE A 16 -4.97 -4.13 8.58
C ILE A 16 -6.21 -4.68 7.86
N PHE A 17 -6.67 -5.88 8.22
CA PHE A 17 -7.75 -6.51 7.47
C PHE A 17 -9.12 -6.21 8.08
N GLU A 18 -9.90 -5.38 7.39
CA GLU A 18 -11.24 -4.99 7.81
C GLU A 18 -12.14 -6.20 8.11
N GLY A 19 -12.94 -6.07 9.18
CA GLY A 19 -13.92 -7.09 9.54
C GLY A 19 -13.30 -8.33 10.19
N THR A 20 -11.98 -8.33 10.42
CA THR A 20 -11.25 -9.40 11.07
C THR A 20 -10.36 -8.85 12.20
N ALA A 21 -9.76 -9.75 12.99
CA ALA A 21 -8.71 -9.40 13.93
C ALA A 21 -7.30 -9.53 13.33
N ASP A 22 -7.20 -9.90 12.04
CA ASP A 22 -5.93 -10.18 11.37
C ASP A 22 -5.24 -8.86 10.98
N ASN A 23 -3.98 -8.71 11.41
CA ASN A 23 -3.13 -7.58 11.07
C ASN A 23 -1.75 -8.09 10.68
N TYR A 24 -1.23 -7.58 9.58
CA TYR A 24 0.01 -8.08 8.98
C TYR A 24 1.05 -6.97 8.89
N PRO A 25 1.87 -6.76 9.94
CA PRO A 25 3.07 -5.94 9.82
C PRO A 25 4.15 -6.68 9.01
N PHE A 26 4.93 -5.93 8.24
CA PHE A 26 6.04 -6.46 7.45
C PHE A 26 7.13 -5.42 7.24
N ASP A 27 8.33 -5.91 6.93
CA ASP A 27 9.43 -5.07 6.50
C ASP A 27 9.37 -4.92 4.98
N ASN A 28 9.07 -3.70 4.53
CA ASN A 28 8.95 -3.36 3.12
C ASN A 28 10.30 -2.82 2.64
N ASP A 29 10.88 -3.42 1.59
CA ASP A 29 12.16 -2.95 1.02
C ASP A 29 12.03 -1.57 0.36
N LEU A 30 10.81 -1.13 0.09
CA LEU A 30 10.51 0.22 -0.38
C LEU A 30 10.28 1.15 0.81
N HIS A 31 10.84 2.36 0.73
CA HIS A 31 10.64 3.44 1.71
C HIS A 31 10.22 4.73 1.03
N GLU A 32 9.65 5.68 1.78
CA GLU A 32 9.28 7.00 1.27
C GLU A 32 10.42 7.68 0.49
N ALA A 33 11.66 7.55 0.99
CA ALA A 33 12.86 8.11 0.37
C ALA A 33 13.15 7.61 -1.05
N ASP A 34 12.65 6.42 -1.42
CA ASP A 34 12.85 5.86 -2.77
C ASP A 34 12.05 6.60 -3.85
N PHE A 35 11.08 7.41 -3.44
CA PHE A 35 10.15 8.13 -4.31
C PHE A 35 10.33 9.65 -4.22
N GLN A 36 11.32 10.13 -3.46
CA GLN A 36 11.59 11.57 -3.32
C GLN A 36 12.18 12.17 -4.61
N GLY A 37 11.88 13.44 -4.86
CA GLY A 37 12.44 14.20 -5.99
C GLY A 37 11.67 14.09 -7.32
N PHE A 38 10.58 13.33 -7.36
CA PHE A 38 9.76 13.12 -8.57
C PHE A 38 8.49 14.01 -8.63
N GLY A 39 8.33 14.94 -7.70
CA GLY A 39 7.18 15.87 -7.66
C GLY A 39 5.85 15.22 -7.28
N LEU A 40 5.89 14.00 -6.72
CA LEU A 40 4.74 13.29 -6.17
C LEU A 40 4.81 13.29 -4.64
N GLU A 41 3.66 13.41 -3.99
CA GLU A 41 3.57 13.23 -2.54
C GLU A 41 3.63 11.73 -2.21
N VAL A 42 4.35 11.39 -1.14
CA VAL A 42 4.59 10.02 -0.73
C VAL A 42 4.27 9.91 0.75
N ARG A 43 3.58 8.85 1.15
CA ARG A 43 3.25 8.55 2.54
C ARG A 43 3.65 7.13 2.89
N GLU A 44 4.22 6.96 4.08
CA GLU A 44 4.56 5.65 4.63
C GLU A 44 3.75 5.35 5.89
N GLY A 45 3.21 4.13 6.01
CA GLY A 45 2.39 3.73 7.17
C GLY A 45 1.41 2.58 6.91
N PRO A 46 0.49 2.29 7.84
CA PRO A 46 -0.46 1.19 7.69
C PRO A 46 -1.49 1.42 6.57
N MET A 47 -1.83 0.38 5.82
CA MET A 47 -2.95 0.37 4.88
C MET A 47 -4.09 -0.49 5.43
N ILE A 48 -5.34 -0.12 5.13
CA ILE A 48 -6.49 -0.98 5.42
C ILE A 48 -6.85 -1.78 4.17
N THR A 49 -6.91 -3.10 4.31
CA THR A 49 -7.55 -3.99 3.34
C THR A 49 -9.05 -4.01 3.63
N VAL A 50 -9.83 -3.38 2.76
CA VAL A 50 -11.28 -3.26 2.91
C VAL A 50 -12.03 -4.31 2.11
N MET A 51 -13.25 -4.61 2.56
CA MET A 51 -14.21 -5.32 1.73
C MET A 51 -14.76 -4.34 0.69
N GLY A 52 -14.90 -4.73 -0.58
CA GLY A 52 -15.36 -3.81 -1.64
C GLY A 52 -16.72 -3.14 -1.36
N THR A 53 -17.58 -3.78 -0.57
CA THR A 53 -18.85 -3.20 -0.10
C THR A 53 -18.67 -2.07 0.90
N SER A 54 -17.57 -2.05 1.65
CA SER A 54 -17.28 -1.02 2.66
C SER A 54 -16.93 0.33 2.06
N LEU A 55 -16.44 0.38 0.81
CA LEU A 55 -16.22 1.63 0.09
C LEU A 55 -17.51 2.44 -0.12
N GLN A 56 -18.68 1.81 -0.01
CA GLN A 56 -19.98 2.47 -0.10
C GLN A 56 -20.42 3.10 1.23
N ASN A 57 -19.77 2.76 2.35
CA ASN A 57 -20.16 3.21 3.69
C ASN A 57 -19.21 4.31 4.22
N ARG A 58 -19.68 5.57 4.16
CA ARG A 58 -18.91 6.74 4.58
C ARG A 58 -18.50 6.72 6.06
N ASP A 59 -19.29 6.09 6.93
CA ASP A 59 -18.99 6.07 8.35
C ASP A 59 -17.88 5.08 8.70
N ILE A 60 -17.82 3.95 7.98
CA ILE A 60 -16.70 3.01 8.03
C ILE A 60 -15.41 3.69 7.55
N LEU A 61 -15.46 4.38 6.42
CA LEU A 61 -14.30 5.11 5.88
C LEU A 61 -13.79 6.19 6.85
N ARG A 62 -14.70 6.93 7.48
CA ARG A 62 -14.36 7.92 8.53
C ARG A 62 -13.79 7.27 9.78
N PHE A 63 -14.28 6.10 10.17
CA PHE A 63 -13.73 5.35 11.29
C PHE A 63 -12.26 5.02 11.03
N PHE A 64 -11.91 4.48 9.86
CA PHE A 64 -10.51 4.18 9.55
C PHE A 64 -9.61 5.42 9.59
N LEU A 65 -10.09 6.55 9.05
CA LEU A 65 -9.35 7.82 9.11
C LEU A 65 -9.06 8.29 10.54
N LYS A 66 -10.09 8.24 11.40
CA LYS A 66 -10.04 8.80 12.76
C LYS A 66 -9.57 7.80 13.80
N SER A 67 -9.42 6.54 13.41
CA SER A 67 -8.98 5.47 14.29
C SER A 67 -7.52 5.65 14.71
N SER A 68 -7.14 4.94 15.78
CA SER A 68 -5.76 4.85 16.25
C SER A 68 -4.81 4.18 15.25
N TRP A 69 -5.33 3.54 14.20
CA TRP A 69 -4.53 2.87 13.18
C TRP A 69 -3.69 3.84 12.35
N LYS A 70 -4.09 5.12 12.26
CA LYS A 70 -3.40 6.15 11.46
C LYS A 70 -3.13 5.67 10.02
N ALA A 71 -4.12 5.00 9.44
CA ALA A 71 -3.97 4.40 8.13
C ALA A 71 -3.72 5.48 7.06
N ILE A 72 -2.79 5.21 6.16
CA ILE A 72 -2.40 6.12 5.08
C ILE A 72 -3.21 5.90 3.80
N GLY A 73 -4.07 4.87 3.75
CA GLY A 73 -4.87 4.55 2.58
C GLY A 73 -5.70 3.27 2.74
N LEU A 74 -6.48 2.99 1.70
CA LEU A 74 -7.37 1.84 1.60
C LEU A 74 -7.07 1.09 0.30
N GLU A 75 -7.18 -0.22 0.34
CA GLU A 75 -6.96 -1.13 -0.79
C GLU A 75 -7.73 -2.45 -0.54
N MET A 76 -7.75 -3.42 -1.46
CA MET A 76 -8.67 -4.57 -1.36
C MET A 76 -7.97 -5.94 -1.34
N GLU A 77 -6.64 -6.01 -1.48
CA GLU A 77 -5.94 -7.28 -1.73
C GLU A 77 -4.74 -7.54 -0.80
N GLY A 78 -4.20 -6.52 -0.16
CA GLY A 78 -2.90 -6.52 0.51
C GLY A 78 -2.79 -7.53 1.65
N ALA A 79 -3.76 -7.52 2.57
CA ALA A 79 -3.80 -8.50 3.65
C ALA A 79 -3.93 -9.94 3.14
N HIS A 80 -4.64 -10.16 2.03
CA HIS A 80 -4.76 -11.49 1.42
C HIS A 80 -3.42 -11.97 0.87
N TYR A 81 -2.69 -11.11 0.16
CA TYR A 81 -1.36 -11.42 -0.34
C TYR A 81 -0.39 -11.68 0.82
N GLN A 82 -0.37 -10.80 1.82
CA GLN A 82 0.57 -10.92 2.92
C GLN A 82 0.31 -12.16 3.78
N LYS A 83 -0.97 -12.54 3.98
CA LYS A 83 -1.35 -13.81 4.61
C LYS A 83 -0.79 -15.01 3.85
N ALA A 84 -0.91 -15.02 2.53
CA ALA A 84 -0.41 -16.11 1.69
C ALA A 84 1.12 -16.19 1.70
N ILE A 85 1.80 -15.05 1.58
CA ILE A 85 3.26 -14.96 1.64
C ILE A 85 3.77 -15.48 2.98
N GLN A 86 3.23 -14.98 4.10
CA GLN A 86 3.62 -15.43 5.44
C GLN A 86 3.36 -16.92 5.66
N ALA A 87 2.21 -17.44 5.20
CA ALA A 87 1.93 -18.87 5.31
C ALA A 87 2.94 -19.70 4.51
N ALA A 88 3.29 -19.25 3.30
CA ALA A 88 4.25 -19.94 2.44
C ALA A 88 5.69 -19.88 2.99
N SER A 89 6.14 -18.73 3.48
CA SER A 89 7.53 -18.51 3.91
C SER A 89 7.80 -18.93 5.37
N LYS A 90 6.86 -18.68 6.29
CA LYS A 90 7.07 -18.91 7.74
C LYS A 90 6.49 -20.22 8.27
N ILE A 91 5.50 -20.81 7.61
CA ILE A 91 4.80 -22.03 8.11
C ILE A 91 5.05 -23.22 7.20
N ARG A 92 4.78 -23.07 5.90
CA ARG A 92 4.92 -24.15 4.92
C ARG A 92 6.34 -24.33 4.42
N HIS A 93 7.17 -23.30 4.60
CA HIS A 93 8.55 -23.26 4.12
C HIS A 93 8.69 -23.62 2.63
N SER A 94 7.68 -23.25 1.83
CA SER A 94 7.64 -23.50 0.38
C SER A 94 8.19 -22.33 -0.43
N VAL A 95 8.47 -21.20 0.23
CA VAL A 95 9.12 -20.00 -0.30
C VAL A 95 10.21 -19.60 0.69
N ASP A 96 11.27 -18.94 0.20
CA ASP A 96 12.37 -18.43 1.03
C ASP A 96 11.84 -17.61 2.23
N PRO A 97 12.24 -17.91 3.48
CA PRO A 97 11.90 -17.10 4.65
C PRO A 97 12.37 -15.64 4.56
N GLY A 98 13.45 -15.38 3.81
CA GLY A 98 14.00 -14.06 3.49
C GLY A 98 13.46 -13.46 2.20
N VAL A 99 12.30 -13.92 1.70
CA VAL A 99 11.64 -13.32 0.54
C VAL A 99 11.44 -11.82 0.76
N VAL A 100 11.96 -11.01 -0.17
CA VAL A 100 11.90 -9.56 -0.06
C VAL A 100 10.53 -9.05 -0.47
N ILE A 101 9.90 -8.28 0.41
CA ILE A 101 8.56 -7.72 0.21
C ILE A 101 8.67 -6.31 -0.36
N ARG A 102 7.88 -6.04 -1.40
CA ARG A 102 7.80 -4.73 -2.06
C ARG A 102 6.35 -4.40 -2.36
N TYR A 103 5.74 -3.61 -1.49
CA TYR A 103 4.42 -3.07 -1.72
C TYR A 103 4.51 -1.57 -1.95
N ALA A 104 3.78 -1.08 -2.95
CA ALA A 104 3.54 0.33 -3.17
C ALA A 104 2.22 0.49 -3.91
N TYR A 105 1.50 1.55 -3.58
CA TYR A 105 0.19 1.88 -4.15
C TYR A 105 0.22 3.33 -4.63
N TYR A 106 -0.69 3.68 -5.54
CA TYR A 106 -0.99 5.08 -5.81
C TYR A 106 -2.46 5.37 -5.56
N ALA A 107 -2.77 6.58 -5.14
CA ALA A 107 -4.13 7.01 -4.86
C ALA A 107 -4.89 7.20 -6.18
N SER A 108 -5.78 6.26 -6.50
CA SER A 108 -6.53 6.26 -7.76
C SER A 108 -7.77 7.17 -7.68
N ASP A 109 -8.37 7.23 -6.50
CA ASP A 109 -9.65 7.84 -6.20
C ASP A 109 -9.71 8.21 -4.71
N ASN A 110 -10.68 9.05 -4.35
CA ASN A 110 -10.93 9.40 -2.96
C ASN A 110 -12.39 9.08 -2.62
N PRO A 111 -12.67 7.97 -1.91
CA PRO A 111 -14.05 7.50 -1.68
C PRO A 111 -14.85 8.42 -0.74
N LEU A 112 -14.23 9.38 -0.04
CA LEU A 112 -14.98 10.38 0.72
C LEU A 112 -15.43 11.59 -0.10
N ILE A 113 -14.87 11.78 -1.30
CA ILE A 113 -15.24 12.86 -2.22
C ILE A 113 -16.14 12.28 -3.31
N THR A 114 -17.43 12.54 -3.20
CA THR A 114 -18.43 12.14 -4.21
C THR A 114 -18.14 12.79 -5.56
N GLY A 115 -18.08 12.00 -6.64
CA GLY A 115 -17.91 12.49 -8.02
C GLY A 115 -16.50 12.38 -8.60
N HIS A 116 -15.52 11.86 -7.84
CA HIS A 116 -14.14 11.63 -8.30
C HIS A 116 -13.81 10.13 -8.39
N THR A 117 -14.67 9.34 -9.03
CA THR A 117 -14.39 7.93 -9.33
C THR A 117 -13.76 7.81 -10.72
N LEU A 118 -12.70 7.00 -10.86
CA LEU A 118 -12.07 6.70 -12.16
C LEU A 118 -13.01 5.98 -13.15
N ALA A 119 -14.15 5.46 -12.68
CA ALA A 119 -15.15 4.87 -13.54
C ALA A 119 -15.94 5.91 -14.38
N SER A 120 -15.88 7.20 -14.02
CA SER A 120 -16.60 8.27 -14.74
C SER A 120 -15.71 9.21 -15.57
N GLY A 121 -14.41 8.94 -15.68
CA GLY A 121 -13.48 9.67 -16.54
C GLY A 121 -12.46 8.72 -17.18
N SER A 122 -11.79 9.14 -18.26
CA SER A 122 -10.65 8.37 -18.78
C SER A 122 -9.66 8.09 -17.63
N LEU A 123 -9.00 6.93 -17.64
CA LEU A 123 -7.91 6.61 -16.73
C LEU A 123 -6.94 7.81 -16.77
N GLY A 124 -7.07 8.71 -15.80
CA GLY A 124 -6.55 10.07 -15.94
C GLY A 124 -5.05 9.97 -16.10
N ILE A 125 -4.47 10.75 -17.01
CA ILE A 125 -3.01 10.83 -17.23
C ILE A 125 -2.24 10.91 -15.90
N GLU A 126 -2.86 11.46 -14.86
CA GLU A 126 -2.43 11.49 -13.45
C GLU A 126 -1.97 10.14 -12.87
N GLY A 127 -2.57 9.00 -13.26
CA GLY A 127 -2.17 7.68 -12.77
C GLY A 127 -0.95 7.09 -13.48
N VAL A 128 -0.58 7.62 -14.65
CA VAL A 128 0.55 7.11 -15.45
C VAL A 128 1.86 7.36 -14.73
N ALA A 129 2.12 8.61 -14.32
CA ALA A 129 3.36 8.98 -13.64
C ALA A 129 3.67 8.13 -12.39
N PRO A 130 2.76 7.99 -11.39
CA PRO A 130 3.04 7.19 -10.20
C PRO A 130 3.18 5.70 -10.53
N THR A 131 2.38 5.16 -11.48
CA THR A 131 2.49 3.75 -11.89
C THR A 131 3.86 3.42 -12.48
N TYR A 132 4.36 4.27 -13.39
CA TYR A 132 5.69 4.08 -13.98
C TYR A 132 6.80 4.30 -12.97
N LEU A 133 6.67 5.29 -12.06
CA LEU A 133 7.66 5.51 -11.01
C LEU A 133 7.76 4.30 -10.06
N ILE A 134 6.63 3.78 -9.59
CA ILE A 134 6.58 2.56 -8.77
C ILE A 134 7.27 1.40 -9.48
N THR A 135 6.94 1.20 -10.76
CA THR A 135 7.54 0.13 -11.56
C THR A 135 9.05 0.30 -11.68
N GLN A 136 9.52 1.52 -11.98
CA GLN A 136 10.93 1.82 -12.15
C GLN A 136 11.71 1.62 -10.84
N VAL A 137 11.18 2.09 -9.71
CA VAL A 137 11.79 1.90 -8.38
C VAL A 137 11.87 0.40 -8.03
N MET A 138 10.79 -0.36 -8.26
CA MET A 138 10.78 -1.80 -8.02
C MET A 138 11.81 -2.54 -8.88
N LEU A 139 11.87 -2.23 -10.18
CA LEU A 139 12.84 -2.84 -11.09
C LEU A 139 14.28 -2.51 -10.68
N ASN A 140 14.55 -1.25 -10.31
CA ASN A 140 15.87 -0.86 -9.81
C ASN A 140 16.24 -1.63 -8.53
N ARG A 141 15.31 -1.85 -7.62
CA ARG A 141 15.53 -2.64 -6.39
C ARG A 141 15.75 -4.13 -6.66
N ILE A 142 15.09 -4.68 -7.68
CA ILE A 142 15.26 -6.08 -8.10
C ILE A 142 16.60 -6.29 -8.82
N LEU A 143 16.94 -5.40 -9.75
CA LEU A 143 18.14 -5.52 -10.60
C LEU A 143 19.41 -5.00 -9.91
N ALA A 144 19.28 -4.10 -8.94
CA ALA A 144 20.36 -3.58 -8.09
C ALA A 144 19.94 -3.59 -6.60
N PRO A 145 19.92 -4.76 -5.95
CA PRO A 145 19.47 -4.90 -4.56
C PRO A 145 20.34 -4.07 -3.59
N ARG A 146 19.71 -3.50 -2.55
CA ARG A 146 20.50 -2.97 -1.42
C ARG A 146 21.25 -4.13 -0.75
N PRO A 147 22.43 -3.88 -0.18
CA PRO A 147 23.02 -4.83 0.75
C PRO A 147 22.00 -5.12 1.86
N VAL A 148 21.78 -6.40 2.17
CA VAL A 148 20.93 -6.81 3.29
C VAL A 148 21.48 -6.15 4.55
N GLN A 149 20.72 -5.21 5.14
CA GLN A 149 21.07 -4.70 6.46
C GLN A 149 20.87 -5.84 7.45
N ALA A 150 21.91 -6.12 8.25
CA ALA A 150 21.78 -7.10 9.32
C ALA A 150 20.63 -6.65 10.24
N PRO A 151 19.78 -7.59 10.73
CA PRO A 151 18.68 -7.23 11.60
C PRO A 151 19.21 -6.44 12.80
N ALA A 152 18.56 -5.31 13.10
CA ALA A 152 18.88 -4.55 14.30
C ALA A 152 18.72 -5.47 15.52
N SER A 153 19.83 -5.64 16.24
CA SER A 153 19.96 -6.49 17.44
C SER A 153 19.05 -6.06 18.58
#